data_AF-A0A973G864-F1
#
_entry.id   AF-A0A973G864-F1
#
_cell.length_a   1.000
_cell.length_b   1.000
_cell.length_c   1.000
_cell.angle_alpha   90.00
_cell.angle_beta   90.00
_cell.angle_gamma   90.00
#
_symmetry.space_group_name_H-M   'P 1'
#
loop_
_entity.id
_entity.type
_entity.pdbx_description
1 polymer ?
#
loop_
_entity_poly.entity_id
_entity_poly.type
_entity_poly.pdbx_seq_one_letter_code
_entity_poly.pdbx_strand_id
1 'polypeptide(L)'
;MTTLPPTGLDIPGLAAELGGTGSPVLWEELDWPSVPGTVAELRAAIIPIGAIEQHGPHLPLNVDTEIDVAVAHAVSAITGIPVLPPVSVGVSASHGDFPGTLTLQPETMIAVMGDLTDSLYRSGVRQFIFMSGHIWNNGALDVSIEKLRTRYDDVRARSVGYVTMY
;
A
#
# COMPACT_ATOMS: atom_id res chain seq x y z
N MET A 1 0.58 1.96 -19.80
CA MET A 1 1.68 1.11 -19.32
C MET A 1 2.50 1.95 -18.36
N THR A 2 2.32 1.73 -17.06
CA THR A 2 2.97 2.50 -15.99
C THR A 2 4.46 2.19 -16.01
N THR A 3 5.31 3.16 -16.32
CA THR A 3 6.76 2.97 -16.35
C THR A 3 7.28 2.94 -14.92
N LEU A 4 7.93 1.84 -14.52
CA LEU A 4 8.60 1.75 -13.22
C LEU A 4 9.76 2.76 -13.15
N PRO A 5 9.99 3.38 -11.98
CA PRO A 5 11.19 4.19 -11.81
C PRO A 5 12.46 3.33 -11.98
N PRO A 6 13.59 3.92 -12.39
CA PRO A 6 14.85 3.20 -12.48
C PRO A 6 15.31 2.76 -11.09
N THR A 7 15.29 1.45 -10.84
CA THR A 7 15.68 0.85 -9.55
C THR A 7 17.13 0.40 -9.51
N GLY A 8 17.79 0.27 -10.66
CA GLY A 8 19.10 -0.39 -10.78
C GLY A 8 19.06 -1.91 -10.57
N LEU A 9 17.87 -2.49 -10.40
CA LEU A 9 17.66 -3.94 -10.25
C LEU A 9 17.42 -4.59 -11.62
N ASP A 10 17.83 -5.86 -11.75
CA ASP A 10 17.42 -6.72 -12.85
C ASP A 10 15.96 -7.18 -12.65
N ILE A 11 15.01 -6.27 -12.94
CA ILE A 11 13.57 -6.54 -12.79
C ILE A 11 13.15 -7.79 -13.59
N PRO A 12 13.57 -7.98 -14.86
CA PRO A 12 13.24 -9.22 -15.58
C PRO A 12 13.77 -10.49 -14.91
N GLY A 13 15.02 -10.49 -14.43
CA GLY A 13 15.60 -11.63 -13.73
C GLY A 13 14.87 -11.95 -12.43
N LEU A 14 14.59 -10.94 -11.61
CA LEU A 14 13.86 -11.09 -10.35
C LEU A 14 12.40 -11.51 -10.59
N ALA A 15 11.74 -10.97 -11.61
CA ALA A 15 10.38 -11.36 -11.97
C ALA A 15 10.31 -12.84 -12.37
N ALA A 16 11.27 -13.32 -13.18
CA ALA A 16 11.36 -14.73 -13.54
C ALA A 16 11.59 -15.65 -12.34
N GLU A 17 12.35 -15.19 -11.32
CA GLU A 17 12.59 -15.95 -10.08
C GLU A 17 11.36 -15.96 -9.15
N LEU A 18 10.68 -14.82 -9.00
CA LEU A 18 9.66 -14.59 -7.97
C LEU A 18 8.22 -14.66 -8.51
N GLY A 19 8.03 -15.01 -9.78
CA GLY A 19 6.71 -15.24 -10.39
C GLY A 19 6.03 -13.99 -10.93
N GLY A 20 6.74 -12.86 -11.02
CA GLY A 20 6.25 -11.64 -11.64
C GLY A 20 6.30 -11.66 -13.16
N THR A 21 5.64 -10.69 -13.79
CA THR A 21 5.60 -10.52 -15.25
C THR A 21 6.52 -9.40 -15.74
N GLY A 22 7.21 -8.71 -14.83
CA GLY A 22 7.95 -7.47 -15.13
C GLY A 22 7.05 -6.24 -15.28
N SER A 23 5.73 -6.38 -15.12
CA SER A 23 4.77 -5.27 -15.07
C SER A 23 3.87 -5.39 -13.82
N PRO A 24 3.53 -4.27 -13.16
CA PRO A 24 2.67 -4.32 -11.99
C PRO A 24 1.26 -4.80 -12.34
N VAL A 25 0.62 -5.49 -11.39
CA VAL A 25 -0.79 -5.86 -11.44
C VAL A 25 -1.57 -4.84 -10.61
N LEU A 26 -2.38 -4.01 -11.27
CA LEU A 26 -3.12 -2.92 -10.62
C LEU A 26 -4.58 -3.32 -10.40
N TRP A 27 -5.05 -3.24 -9.15
CA TRP A 27 -6.37 -3.71 -8.76
C TRP A 27 -7.50 -2.99 -9.51
N GLU A 28 -7.37 -1.68 -9.71
CA GLU A 28 -8.33 -0.84 -10.42
C GLU A 28 -8.36 -1.08 -11.95
N GLU A 29 -7.37 -1.79 -12.50
CA GLU A 29 -7.33 -2.17 -13.90
C GLU A 29 -7.87 -3.60 -14.15
N LEU A 30 -8.14 -4.36 -13.09
CA LEU A 30 -8.73 -5.71 -13.20
C LEU A 30 -10.21 -5.63 -13.54
N ASP A 31 -10.66 -6.53 -14.42
CA ASP A 31 -12.08 -6.84 -14.52
C ASP A 31 -12.50 -7.74 -13.34
N TRP A 32 -13.73 -7.58 -12.84
CA TRP A 32 -14.19 -8.35 -11.68
C TRP A 32 -14.14 -9.89 -11.88
N PRO A 33 -14.30 -10.48 -13.09
CA PRO A 33 -14.17 -11.92 -13.29
C PRO A 33 -12.74 -12.45 -13.15
N SER A 34 -11.71 -11.65 -13.43
CA SER A 34 -10.30 -12.06 -13.30
C SER A 34 -9.79 -12.03 -11.85
N VAL A 35 -10.40 -11.22 -10.97
CA VAL A 35 -9.97 -11.06 -9.57
C VAL A 35 -9.72 -12.39 -8.84
N PRO A 36 -10.65 -13.38 -8.85
CA PRO A 36 -10.42 -14.65 -8.15
C PRO A 36 -9.17 -15.40 -8.65
N GLY A 37 -8.88 -15.31 -9.95
CA GLY A 37 -7.68 -15.91 -10.56
C GLY A 37 -6.41 -15.17 -10.15
N THR A 38 -6.44 -13.84 -10.18
CA THR A 38 -5.30 -12.98 -9.80
C THR A 38 -4.83 -13.23 -8.37
N VAL A 39 -5.75 -13.48 -7.43
CA VAL A 39 -5.40 -13.71 -6.02
C VAL A 39 -5.34 -15.19 -5.62
N ALA A 40 -5.43 -16.14 -6.57
CA ALA A 40 -5.54 -17.57 -6.24
C ALA A 40 -4.28 -18.15 -5.57
N GLU A 41 -3.09 -17.78 -6.06
CA GLU A 41 -1.83 -18.39 -5.63
C GLU A 41 -1.29 -17.78 -4.35
N LEU A 42 -0.88 -16.50 -4.40
CA LEU A 42 -0.29 -15.82 -3.24
C LEU A 42 -1.34 -15.35 -2.22
N ARG A 43 -2.59 -15.18 -2.66
CA ARG A 43 -3.69 -14.62 -1.86
C ARG A 43 -3.29 -13.31 -1.16
N ALA A 44 -2.45 -12.52 -1.81
CA ALA A 44 -1.84 -11.33 -1.26
C ALA A 44 -2.31 -10.05 -1.96
N ALA A 45 -2.25 -8.93 -1.25
CA ALA A 45 -2.44 -7.60 -1.83
C ALA A 45 -1.51 -6.58 -1.14
N ILE A 46 -0.99 -5.64 -1.93
CA ILE A 46 -0.23 -4.48 -1.44
C ILE A 46 -1.16 -3.27 -1.39
N ILE A 47 -1.18 -2.57 -0.25
CA ILE A 47 -1.98 -1.35 -0.04
C ILE A 47 -1.01 -0.19 0.20
N PRO A 48 -0.77 0.67 -0.80
CA PRO A 48 0.01 1.89 -0.61
C PRO A 48 -0.77 2.88 0.25
N ILE A 49 -0.15 3.44 1.28
CA ILE A 49 -0.76 4.34 2.27
C ILE A 49 0.18 5.51 2.51
N GLY A 50 -0.06 6.62 1.81
CA GLY A 50 0.75 7.82 1.92
C GLY A 50 0.20 8.85 2.90
N ALA A 51 0.51 10.11 2.64
CA ALA A 51 -0.09 11.28 3.25
C ALA A 51 -0.07 12.48 2.31
N ILE A 52 -0.80 13.53 2.70
CA ILE A 52 -0.73 14.87 2.12
C ILE A 52 -0.20 15.80 3.21
N GLU A 53 1.09 16.11 3.16
CA GLU A 53 1.77 16.90 4.19
C GLU A 53 2.96 17.69 3.62
N GLN A 54 3.58 18.53 4.45
CA GLN A 54 4.73 19.30 4.02
C GLN A 54 5.99 18.42 3.88
N HIS A 55 6.78 18.68 2.83
CA HIS A 55 8.11 18.10 2.65
C HIS A 55 9.15 19.21 2.40
N GLY A 56 9.02 20.32 3.14
CA GLY A 56 9.80 21.54 2.95
C GLY A 56 9.35 22.37 1.71
N PRO A 57 10.04 23.48 1.40
CA PRO A 57 9.60 24.45 0.40
C PRO A 57 9.83 24.04 -1.07
N HIS A 58 10.39 22.85 -1.31
CA HIS A 58 10.91 22.44 -2.62
C HIS A 58 10.25 21.17 -3.17
N LEU A 59 9.42 20.50 -2.35
CA LEU A 59 8.74 19.28 -2.73
C LEU A 59 7.21 19.47 -2.68
N PRO A 60 6.46 18.70 -3.49
CA PRO A 60 5.01 18.70 -3.44
C PRO A 60 4.50 18.04 -2.14
N LEU A 61 3.21 18.17 -1.86
CA LEU A 61 2.61 17.65 -0.63
C LEU A 61 2.34 16.13 -0.65
N ASN A 62 2.49 15.47 -1.80
CA ASN A 62 2.09 14.08 -2.01
C ASN A 62 3.28 13.10 -2.09
N VAL A 63 4.47 13.52 -1.67
CA VAL A 63 5.71 12.74 -1.82
C VAL A 63 5.57 11.33 -1.25
N ASP A 64 4.94 11.19 -0.08
CA ASP A 64 4.75 9.89 0.56
C ASP A 64 3.97 8.93 -0.34
N THR A 65 2.86 9.41 -0.91
CA THR A 65 2.02 8.61 -1.82
C THR A 65 2.79 8.21 -3.09
N GLU A 66 3.53 9.15 -3.69
CA GLU A 66 4.29 8.90 -4.92
C GLU A 66 5.34 7.81 -4.72
N ILE A 67 6.09 7.88 -3.62
CA ILE A 67 7.14 6.89 -3.34
C ILE A 67 6.52 5.54 -2.96
N ASP A 68 5.46 5.50 -2.13
CA ASP A 68 4.79 4.25 -1.75
C ASP A 68 4.22 3.52 -2.97
N VAL A 69 3.58 4.24 -3.88
CA VAL A 69 3.06 3.68 -5.15
C VAL A 69 4.19 3.18 -6.04
N ALA A 70 5.26 3.96 -6.19
CA ALA A 70 6.42 3.58 -6.98
C ALA A 70 7.08 2.28 -6.48
N VAL A 71 7.27 2.15 -5.16
CA VAL A 71 7.82 0.94 -4.55
C VAL A 71 6.84 -0.23 -4.69
N ALA A 72 5.55 -0.03 -4.43
CA ALA A 72 4.52 -1.06 -4.56
C ALA A 72 4.46 -1.63 -5.98
N HIS A 73 4.51 -0.76 -7.00
CA HIS A 73 4.52 -1.17 -8.40
C HIS A 73 5.77 -1.99 -8.75
N ALA A 74 6.95 -1.58 -8.27
CA ALA A 74 8.18 -2.32 -8.51
C ALA A 74 8.13 -3.72 -7.87
N VAL A 75 7.63 -3.83 -6.63
CA VAL A 75 7.44 -5.11 -5.95
C VAL A 75 6.41 -5.98 -6.69
N SER A 76 5.30 -5.39 -7.13
CA SER A 76 4.26 -6.10 -7.90
C SER A 76 4.79 -6.64 -9.23
N ALA A 77 5.58 -5.86 -9.96
CA ALA A 77 6.19 -6.31 -11.21
C ALA A 77 7.10 -7.54 -11.03
N ILE A 78 7.74 -7.66 -9.87
CA ILE A 78 8.63 -8.76 -9.51
C ILE A 78 7.86 -9.97 -8.96
N THR A 79 6.77 -9.76 -8.22
CA THR A 79 6.09 -10.81 -7.45
C THR A 79 4.72 -11.23 -7.99
N GLY A 80 4.14 -10.44 -8.90
CA GLY A 80 2.77 -10.61 -9.38
C GLY A 80 1.68 -10.24 -8.36
N ILE A 81 2.03 -9.78 -7.16
CA ILE A 81 1.06 -9.41 -6.13
C ILE A 81 0.30 -8.15 -6.59
N PRO A 82 -1.05 -8.13 -6.57
CA PRO A 82 -1.81 -6.95 -6.97
C PRO A 82 -1.63 -5.78 -6.00
N VAL A 83 -1.56 -4.57 -6.56
CA VAL A 83 -1.48 -3.30 -5.84
C VAL A 83 -2.82 -2.61 -5.88
N LEU A 84 -3.28 -2.11 -4.74
CA LEU A 84 -4.51 -1.33 -4.64
C LEU A 84 -4.30 0.14 -5.01
N PRO A 85 -5.38 0.87 -5.34
CA PRO A 85 -5.36 2.32 -5.32
C PRO A 85 -4.84 2.83 -3.97
N PRO A 86 -4.01 3.88 -3.97
CA PRO A 86 -3.40 4.37 -2.74
C PRO A 86 -4.44 5.00 -1.79
N VAL A 87 -4.23 4.81 -0.49
CA VAL A 87 -4.83 5.67 0.54
C VAL A 87 -3.95 6.91 0.67
N SER A 88 -4.28 7.96 -0.08
CA SER A 88 -3.39 9.13 -0.22
C SER A 88 -3.45 10.13 0.94
N VAL A 89 -4.50 10.09 1.77
CA VAL A 89 -4.63 10.97 2.94
C VAL A 89 -4.38 10.14 4.20
N GLY A 90 -3.29 10.46 4.89
CA GLY A 90 -2.79 9.77 6.07
C GLY A 90 -3.21 10.40 7.39
N VAL A 91 -2.55 9.98 8.46
CA VAL A 91 -2.59 10.63 9.78
C VAL A 91 -1.40 11.58 9.85
N SER A 92 -1.63 12.90 9.93
CA SER A 92 -0.57 13.92 10.00
C SER A 92 -0.85 15.03 11.03
N ALA A 93 -1.91 14.91 11.86
CA ALA A 93 -2.30 15.96 12.80
C ALA A 93 -1.20 16.37 13.79
N SER A 94 -0.32 15.43 14.22
CA SER A 94 0.83 15.73 15.08
C SER A 94 2.05 16.27 14.35
N HIS A 95 2.00 16.34 13.01
CA HIS A 95 3.08 16.89 12.18
C HIS A 95 3.09 18.43 12.16
N GLY A 96 2.06 19.08 12.72
CA GLY A 96 1.95 20.53 12.85
C GLY A 96 1.04 21.16 11.79
N ASP A 97 0.74 22.45 12.00
CA ASP A 97 -0.30 23.17 11.25
C ASP A 97 0.20 23.81 9.94
N PHE A 98 0.95 23.05 9.13
CA PHE A 98 1.44 23.54 7.85
C PHE A 98 0.28 23.65 6.82
N PRO A 99 0.11 24.82 6.16
CA PRO A 99 -0.93 24.98 5.15
C PRO A 99 -0.83 23.93 4.03
N GLY A 100 -1.98 23.34 3.69
CA GLY A 100 -2.08 22.31 2.64
C GLY A 100 -2.10 20.88 3.16
N THR A 101 -1.70 20.65 4.42
CA THR A 101 -1.80 19.32 5.05
C THR A 101 -3.25 18.86 5.13
N LEU A 102 -3.53 17.66 4.62
CA LEU A 102 -4.83 16.98 4.80
C LEU A 102 -4.59 15.77 5.68
N THR A 103 -5.34 15.66 6.77
CA THR A 103 -5.15 14.59 7.76
C THR A 103 -6.47 13.92 8.14
N LEU A 104 -6.44 12.59 8.24
CA LEU A 104 -7.44 11.81 8.93
C LEU A 104 -7.16 11.81 10.44
N GLN A 105 -8.20 11.55 11.22
CA GLN A 105 -8.02 11.10 12.60
C GLN A 105 -7.54 9.64 12.59
N PRO A 106 -6.74 9.20 13.58
CA PRO A 106 -6.29 7.81 13.67
C PRO A 106 -7.46 6.80 13.61
N GLU A 107 -8.58 7.08 14.28
CA GLU A 107 -9.77 6.25 14.29
C GLU A 107 -10.42 6.13 12.91
N THR A 108 -10.40 7.22 12.14
CA THR A 108 -10.90 7.24 10.76
C THR A 108 -10.03 6.39 9.85
N MET A 109 -8.69 6.49 9.97
CA MET A 109 -7.77 5.63 9.23
C MET A 109 -8.02 4.16 9.56
N ILE A 110 -8.19 3.82 10.85
CA ILE A 110 -8.52 2.45 11.27
C ILE A 110 -9.83 1.94 10.65
N ALA A 111 -10.85 2.80 10.57
CA ALA A 111 -12.13 2.45 9.94
C ALA A 111 -11.97 2.20 8.43
N VAL A 112 -11.28 3.10 7.72
CA VAL A 112 -10.98 2.96 6.28
C VAL A 112 -10.24 1.66 6.00
N MET A 113 -9.18 1.37 6.76
CA MET A 113 -8.41 0.14 6.59
C MET A 113 -9.24 -1.10 6.89
N GLY A 114 -10.16 -1.04 7.87
CA GLY A 114 -11.12 -2.10 8.15
C GLY A 114 -12.02 -2.40 6.95
N ASP A 115 -12.65 -1.39 6.37
CA ASP A 115 -13.58 -1.54 5.25
C ASP A 115 -12.88 -2.05 3.97
N LEU A 116 -11.67 -1.55 3.71
CA LEU A 116 -10.83 -1.99 2.59
C LEU A 116 -10.43 -3.46 2.75
N THR A 117 -9.88 -3.83 3.92
CA THR A 117 -9.41 -5.20 4.15
C THR A 117 -10.55 -6.22 4.20
N ASP A 118 -11.72 -5.86 4.74
CA ASP A 118 -12.91 -6.73 4.70
C ASP A 118 -13.38 -6.96 3.26
N SER A 119 -13.31 -5.94 2.40
CA SER A 119 -13.69 -6.05 0.99
C SER A 119 -12.73 -6.98 0.23
N LEU A 120 -11.43 -6.83 0.43
CA LEU A 120 -10.40 -7.70 -0.15
C LEU A 120 -10.50 -9.14 0.36
N TYR A 121 -10.77 -9.32 1.65
CA TYR A 121 -10.94 -10.63 2.26
C TYR A 121 -12.08 -11.41 1.60
N ARG A 122 -13.21 -10.74 1.33
CA ARG A 122 -14.34 -11.32 0.56
C ARG A 122 -13.96 -11.72 -0.85
N SER A 123 -13.01 -10.99 -1.48
CA SER A 123 -12.48 -11.31 -2.81
C SER A 123 -11.41 -12.40 -2.83
N GLY A 124 -11.04 -12.98 -1.68
CA GLY A 124 -10.13 -14.12 -1.59
C GLY A 124 -8.74 -13.81 -1.03
N VAL A 125 -8.41 -12.53 -0.80
CA VAL A 125 -7.14 -12.09 -0.19
C VAL A 125 -7.06 -12.56 1.27
N ARG A 126 -5.88 -13.02 1.68
CA ARG A 126 -5.56 -13.44 3.05
C ARG A 126 -4.28 -12.81 3.57
N GLN A 127 -3.42 -12.32 2.68
CA GLN A 127 -2.15 -11.71 3.03
C GLN A 127 -2.17 -10.22 2.66
N PHE A 128 -1.91 -9.36 3.64
CA PHE A 128 -2.00 -7.91 3.47
C PHE A 128 -0.65 -7.28 3.76
N ILE A 129 -0.17 -6.49 2.80
CA ILE A 129 1.06 -5.71 2.93
C ILE A 129 0.64 -4.25 2.94
N PHE A 130 0.64 -3.63 4.11
CA PHE A 130 0.44 -2.19 4.24
C PHE A 130 1.78 -1.52 3.97
N MET A 131 1.86 -0.75 2.88
CA MET A 131 3.08 -0.06 2.47
C MET A 131 2.94 1.42 2.80
N SER A 132 3.71 1.91 3.77
CA SER A 132 3.64 3.31 4.20
C SER A 132 5.01 3.86 4.56
N GLY A 133 5.47 4.86 3.82
CA GLY A 133 6.66 5.64 4.16
C GLY A 133 6.43 6.70 5.25
N HIS A 134 5.16 6.96 5.58
CA HIS A 134 4.76 8.00 6.52
C HIS A 134 4.62 7.49 7.96
N ILE A 135 5.52 7.94 8.85
CA ILE A 135 5.64 7.39 10.20
C ILE A 135 4.39 7.55 11.07
N TRP A 136 3.56 8.56 10.82
CA TRP A 136 2.38 8.83 11.64
C TRP A 136 1.20 7.92 11.30
N ASN A 137 1.24 7.22 10.17
CA ASN A 137 0.27 6.16 9.87
C ASN A 137 0.48 4.93 10.78
N ASN A 138 1.70 4.66 11.25
CA ASN A 138 2.08 3.40 11.91
C ASN A 138 1.15 3.00 13.06
N GLY A 139 0.82 3.93 13.97
CA GLY A 139 -0.05 3.61 15.09
C GLY A 139 -1.45 3.16 14.67
N ALA A 140 -2.03 3.80 13.64
CA ALA A 140 -3.32 3.41 13.10
C ALA A 140 -3.23 2.08 12.31
N LEU A 141 -2.14 1.86 11.57
CA LEU A 141 -1.92 0.63 10.81
C LEU A 141 -1.71 -0.59 11.72
N ASP A 142 -0.95 -0.45 12.80
CA ASP A 142 -0.73 -1.54 13.76
C ASP A 142 -2.05 -1.97 14.42
N VAL A 143 -2.87 -1.01 14.87
CA VAL A 143 -4.20 -1.31 15.41
C VAL A 143 -5.11 -1.96 14.35
N SER A 144 -5.02 -1.51 13.10
CA SER A 144 -5.79 -2.10 12.00
C SER A 144 -5.41 -3.55 11.73
N ILE A 145 -4.11 -3.86 11.76
CA ILE A 145 -3.58 -5.24 11.63
C ILE A 145 -4.09 -6.13 12.75
N GLU A 146 -4.04 -5.65 14.00
CA GLU A 146 -4.54 -6.42 15.14
C GLU A 146 -6.05 -6.66 15.05
N LYS A 147 -6.84 -5.65 14.69
CA LYS A 147 -8.28 -5.82 14.43
C LYS A 147 -8.56 -6.87 13.35
N LEU A 148 -7.82 -6.84 12.25
CA LEU A 148 -7.96 -7.81 11.18
C LEU A 148 -7.69 -9.24 11.66
N ARG A 149 -6.62 -9.46 12.43
CA ARG A 149 -6.27 -10.76 13.03
C ARG A 149 -7.30 -11.27 14.03
N THR A 150 -7.99 -10.38 14.74
CA THR A 150 -9.08 -10.79 15.66
C THR A 150 -10.37 -11.15 14.92
N ARG A 151 -10.55 -10.70 13.67
CA ARG A 151 -11.77 -10.92 12.89
C ARG A 151 -11.70 -12.19 12.04
N TYR A 152 -10.50 -12.55 11.58
CA TYR A 152 -10.30 -13.66 10.66
C TYR A 152 -9.11 -14.52 11.10
N ASP A 153 -9.30 -15.83 11.19
CA ASP A 153 -8.28 -16.75 11.73
C ASP A 153 -7.15 -17.07 10.74
N ASP A 154 -7.39 -16.92 9.43
CA ASP A 154 -6.47 -17.31 8.35
C ASP A 154 -5.76 -16.13 7.68
N VAL A 155 -5.82 -14.93 8.29
CA VAL A 155 -5.16 -13.73 7.74
C VAL A 155 -3.72 -13.57 8.21
N ARG A 156 -2.89 -13.01 7.34
CA ARG A 156 -1.55 -12.53 7.64
C ARG A 156 -1.46 -11.08 7.21
N ALA A 157 -0.98 -10.21 8.07
CA ALA A 157 -0.81 -8.81 7.73
C ALA A 157 0.48 -8.26 8.35
N ARG A 158 1.16 -7.38 7.59
CA ARG A 158 2.35 -6.65 8.04
C ARG A 158 2.31 -5.24 7.47
N SER A 159 2.73 -4.29 8.30
CA SER A 159 3.13 -2.96 7.84
C SER A 159 4.60 -2.99 7.46
N VAL A 160 4.93 -2.40 6.33
CA VAL A 160 6.30 -2.21 5.82
C VAL A 160 6.43 -0.75 5.44
N GLY A 161 7.43 -0.08 6.00
CA GLY A 161 7.75 1.30 5.66
C GLY A 161 9.21 1.45 5.28
N TYR A 162 9.47 2.37 4.37
CA TYR A 162 10.79 2.96 4.17
C TYR A 162 10.76 4.33 4.86
N VAL A 163 11.67 4.62 5.76
CA VAL A 163 11.69 5.92 6.44
C VAL A 163 12.48 6.89 5.57
N THR A 164 11.82 7.92 5.04
CA THR A 164 12.51 9.14 4.62
C THR A 164 12.61 10.05 5.84
N MET A 165 13.77 10.05 6.52
CA MET A 165 14.00 11.01 7.61
C MET A 165 14.15 12.43 7.04
N TYR A 166 13.58 13.39 7.76
CA TYR A 166 13.59 14.84 7.52
C TYR A 166 15.00 15.45 7.40
#